data_AF-A0A944KW48-F1
#
_entry.id   AF-A0A944KW48-F1
#
_cell.length_a   1.000
_cell.length_b   1.000
_cell.length_c   1.000
_cell.angle_alpha   90.00
_cell.angle_beta   90.00
_cell.angle_gamma   90.00
#
_symmetry.space_group_name_H-M   'P 1'
#
loop_
_entity.id
_entity.type
_entity.pdbx_description
1 polymer ?
#
loop_
_entity_poly.entity_id
_entity_poly.type
_entity_poly.pdbx_seq_one_letter_code
_entity_poly.pdbx_strand_id
1 'polypeptide(L)'
;MTTPVPDVRAVLCDPRFIVPPAPADGAAPLGTMRWLRRTVPRFSNGAVHLRRRALAEGELRLLDPARLRAEGRSLTRQVTRDAAPYVPVAVLGAALGARGGSDKVAAFAEVVAATRVVAAAYRPGAAPEAMARADEGVQTLVGLLPDGEPEALANRIGLLVQTCDATAALITNALAARSSQSGQSADELVAEILRLDPPVRGTQRVAAAGATLHGRPVAEGTEVPLGLAAADAPFGHGIRPCPGSLHAVALACGVLDVLLEETPS
;
A
#
# COMPACT_ATOMS: atom_id res chain seq x y z
N MET A 1 -1.64 -27.61 -24.43
CA MET A 1 -2.92 -27.09 -23.92
C MET A 1 -2.59 -25.92 -23.01
N THR A 2 -2.86 -24.69 -23.44
CA THR A 2 -2.73 -23.49 -22.60
C THR A 2 -3.83 -23.54 -21.54
N THR A 3 -3.45 -23.60 -20.27
CA THR A 3 -4.39 -23.46 -19.15
C THR A 3 -5.13 -22.13 -19.32
N PRO A 4 -6.47 -22.10 -19.41
CA PRO A 4 -7.18 -20.84 -19.52
C PRO A 4 -6.85 -19.98 -18.30
N VAL A 5 -6.44 -18.74 -18.56
CA VAL A 5 -6.15 -17.77 -17.52
C VAL A 5 -7.47 -17.53 -16.76
N PRO A 6 -7.50 -17.65 -15.42
CA PRO A 6 -8.71 -17.39 -14.65
C PRO A 6 -9.25 -15.99 -14.97
N ASP A 7 -10.59 -15.86 -15.06
CA ASP A 7 -11.22 -14.54 -15.04
C ASP A 7 -10.91 -13.89 -13.68
N VAL A 8 -9.91 -13.01 -13.68
CA VAL A 8 -9.38 -12.36 -12.48
C VAL A 8 -10.48 -11.60 -11.74
N ARG A 9 -11.39 -10.92 -12.46
CA ARG A 9 -12.45 -10.13 -11.83
C ARG A 9 -13.48 -11.03 -11.18
N ALA A 10 -13.86 -12.13 -11.82
CA ALA A 10 -14.73 -13.14 -11.21
C ALA A 10 -14.13 -13.71 -9.92
N VAL A 11 -12.85 -14.08 -9.93
CA VAL A 11 -12.16 -14.59 -8.73
C VAL A 11 -12.10 -13.55 -7.61
N LEU A 12 -11.90 -12.26 -7.93
CA LEU A 12 -11.88 -11.18 -6.94
C LEU A 12 -13.25 -10.87 -6.31
N CYS A 13 -14.34 -11.28 -6.97
CA CYS A 13 -15.72 -11.15 -6.48
C CYS A 13 -16.21 -12.36 -5.70
N ASP A 14 -15.49 -13.49 -5.72
CA ASP A 14 -15.91 -14.74 -5.09
C ASP A 14 -15.28 -14.88 -3.68
N PRO A 15 -16.09 -14.93 -2.60
CA PRO A 15 -15.58 -15.00 -1.23
C PRO A 15 -14.85 -16.31 -0.91
N ARG A 16 -14.97 -17.33 -1.77
CA ARG A 16 -14.25 -18.60 -1.64
C ARG A 16 -12.80 -18.51 -2.10
N PHE A 17 -12.37 -17.42 -2.73
CA PHE A 17 -10.98 -17.14 -3.02
C PHE A 17 -10.45 -16.11 -2.02
N ILE A 18 -9.90 -16.63 -0.92
CA ILE A 18 -9.45 -15.83 0.22
C ILE A 18 -8.03 -15.28 0.01
N VAL A 19 -7.64 -14.28 0.80
CA VAL A 19 -6.22 -13.91 0.88
C VAL A 19 -5.49 -14.92 1.77
N PRO A 20 -4.22 -15.26 1.47
CA PRO A 20 -3.40 -16.05 2.37
C PRO A 20 -3.36 -15.40 3.76
N PRO A 21 -3.79 -16.09 4.84
CA PRO A 21 -3.73 -15.54 6.18
C PRO A 21 -2.27 -15.44 6.67
N ALA A 22 -2.02 -14.54 7.62
CA ALA A 22 -0.74 -14.52 8.31
C ALA A 22 -0.55 -15.82 9.11
N PRO A 23 0.67 -16.39 9.19
CA PRO A 23 0.91 -17.62 9.94
C PRO A 23 0.46 -17.53 11.41
N ALA A 24 -0.25 -18.55 11.91
CA ALA A 24 -0.94 -18.57 13.20
C ALA A 24 -0.12 -19.19 14.37
N ASP A 25 1.00 -19.85 14.07
CA ASP A 25 1.92 -20.50 15.01
C ASP A 25 2.72 -19.50 15.89
N GLY A 26 3.15 -19.82 17.10
CA GLY A 26 4.07 -18.94 17.86
C GLY A 26 3.58 -17.54 18.28
N ALA A 27 4.38 -16.89 19.13
CA ALA A 27 4.06 -15.59 19.73
C ALA A 27 4.08 -14.44 18.70
N ALA A 28 3.22 -13.44 18.91
CA ALA A 28 3.17 -12.23 18.10
C ALA A 28 3.02 -11.01 19.01
N PRO A 29 4.08 -10.65 19.75
CA PRO A 29 4.03 -9.51 20.67
C PRO A 29 3.84 -8.21 19.89
N LEU A 30 3.15 -7.24 20.52
CA LEU A 30 2.97 -5.90 19.97
C LEU A 30 4.31 -5.31 19.57
N GLY A 31 4.35 -4.62 18.42
CA GLY A 31 5.60 -4.04 17.91
C GLY A 31 6.38 -4.97 16.98
N THR A 32 5.87 -6.16 16.64
CA THR A 32 6.53 -7.07 15.67
C THR A 32 5.80 -7.13 14.34
N MET A 33 6.51 -7.51 13.28
CA MET A 33 5.97 -7.87 11.97
C MET A 33 4.92 -8.97 12.05
N ARG A 34 5.12 -9.94 12.95
CA ARG A 34 4.16 -11.03 13.15
C ARG A 34 2.86 -10.51 13.74
N TRP A 35 2.94 -9.62 14.73
CA TRP A 35 1.76 -8.91 15.25
C TRP A 35 1.10 -8.06 14.18
N LEU A 36 1.87 -7.24 13.45
CA LEU A 36 1.33 -6.35 12.41
C LEU A 36 0.55 -7.15 11.37
N ARG A 37 1.16 -8.18 10.76
CA ARG A 37 0.51 -9.00 9.73
C ARG A 37 -0.73 -9.73 10.24
N ARG A 38 -0.74 -10.17 11.50
CA ARG A 38 -1.91 -10.80 12.13
C ARG A 38 -3.04 -9.84 12.44
N THR A 39 -2.78 -8.53 12.41
CA THR A 39 -3.70 -7.51 12.93
C THR A 39 -4.27 -6.61 11.82
N VAL A 40 -3.59 -6.51 10.67
CA VAL A 40 -4.06 -5.72 9.51
C VAL A 40 -5.12 -6.44 8.66
N PRO A 41 -5.97 -5.71 7.94
CA PRO A 41 -6.97 -6.30 7.05
C PRO A 41 -6.35 -7.05 5.86
N ARG A 42 -5.14 -6.70 5.44
CA ARG A 42 -4.45 -7.23 4.25
C ARG A 42 -4.27 -8.75 4.24
N PHE A 43 -4.19 -9.37 5.43
CA PHE A 43 -4.03 -10.81 5.65
C PHE A 43 -5.21 -11.43 6.42
N SER A 44 -6.35 -10.72 6.47
CA SER A 44 -7.55 -11.14 7.20
C SER A 44 -8.65 -11.59 6.23
N ASN A 45 -9.57 -12.44 6.68
CA ASN A 45 -10.74 -12.87 5.92
C ASN A 45 -12.05 -12.73 6.71
N GLY A 46 -13.20 -12.81 6.03
CA GLY A 46 -14.53 -12.78 6.64
C GLY A 46 -14.79 -11.56 7.54
N ALA A 47 -15.47 -11.79 8.66
CA ALA A 47 -15.83 -10.73 9.63
C ALA A 47 -14.62 -9.98 10.20
N VAL A 48 -13.49 -10.69 10.42
CA VAL A 48 -12.25 -10.07 10.92
C VAL A 48 -11.69 -9.06 9.92
N HIS A 49 -11.72 -9.40 8.63
CA HIS A 49 -11.35 -8.46 7.57
C HIS A 49 -12.28 -7.24 7.56
N LEU A 50 -13.60 -7.45 7.60
CA LEU A 50 -14.57 -6.35 7.57
C LEU A 50 -14.35 -5.37 8.72
N ARG A 51 -14.18 -5.87 9.95
CA ARG A 51 -13.89 -5.05 11.14
C ARG A 51 -12.61 -4.23 10.96
N ARG A 52 -11.50 -4.88 10.60
CA ARG A 52 -10.20 -4.22 10.46
C ARG A 52 -10.17 -3.23 9.30
N ARG A 53 -10.84 -3.57 8.20
CA ARG A 53 -10.98 -2.68 7.03
C ARG A 53 -11.78 -1.43 7.39
N ALA A 54 -12.84 -1.56 8.19
CA ALA A 54 -13.63 -0.41 8.64
C ALA A 54 -12.80 0.59 9.46
N LEU A 55 -11.78 0.13 10.22
CA LEU A 55 -10.84 1.01 10.91
C LEU A 55 -9.99 1.80 9.92
N ALA A 56 -9.39 1.15 8.92
CA ALA A 56 -8.61 1.83 7.88
C ALA A 56 -9.46 2.82 7.05
N GLU A 57 -10.68 2.43 6.69
CA GLU A 57 -11.62 3.32 5.98
C GLU A 57 -12.09 4.48 6.86
N GLY A 58 -12.21 4.27 8.18
CA GLY A 58 -12.50 5.32 9.16
C GLY A 58 -11.42 6.40 9.17
N GLU A 59 -10.16 6.00 9.26
CA GLU A 59 -9.00 6.92 9.18
C GLU A 59 -8.99 7.67 7.84
N LEU A 60 -9.07 6.94 6.72
CA LEU A 60 -9.03 7.55 5.37
C LEU A 60 -10.16 8.55 5.12
N ARG A 61 -11.35 8.34 5.71
CA ARG A 61 -12.50 9.25 5.55
C ARG A 61 -12.25 10.63 6.18
N LEU A 62 -11.35 10.71 7.16
CA LEU A 62 -10.98 11.97 7.80
C LEU A 62 -9.91 12.74 6.99
N LEU A 63 -9.26 12.08 6.03
CA LEU A 63 -8.19 12.65 5.24
C LEU A 63 -8.73 13.14 3.90
N ASP A 64 -8.66 14.45 3.68
CA ASP A 64 -9.02 15.07 2.40
C ASP A 64 -7.89 14.89 1.37
N PRO A 65 -8.13 14.18 0.25
CA PRO A 65 -7.11 13.98 -0.79
C PRO A 65 -6.56 15.31 -1.35
N ALA A 66 -7.36 16.36 -1.46
CA ALA A 66 -6.88 17.65 -1.98
C ALA A 66 -5.85 18.30 -1.05
N ARG A 67 -6.07 18.20 0.28
CA ARG A 67 -5.10 18.64 1.28
C ARG A 67 -3.82 17.80 1.22
N LEU A 68 -3.94 16.48 1.10
CA LEU A 68 -2.77 15.60 0.97
C LEU A 68 -1.93 15.94 -0.27
N ARG A 69 -2.56 16.29 -1.40
CA ARG A 69 -1.86 16.76 -2.60
C ARG A 69 -1.10 18.05 -2.34
N ALA A 70 -1.73 19.03 -1.69
CA ALA A 70 -1.12 20.31 -1.36
C ALA A 70 0.08 20.17 -0.41
N GLU A 71 -0.06 19.35 0.64
CA GLU A 71 1.03 19.03 1.56
C GLU A 71 2.17 18.28 0.86
N GLY A 72 1.84 17.33 -0.02
CA GLY A 72 2.82 16.65 -0.87
C GLY A 72 3.64 17.63 -1.70
N ARG A 73 2.97 18.57 -2.37
CA ARG A 73 3.64 19.63 -3.15
C ARG A 73 4.56 20.48 -2.27
N SER A 74 4.10 20.90 -1.10
CA SER A 74 4.89 21.71 -0.18
C SER A 74 6.13 20.97 0.32
N LEU A 75 5.99 19.69 0.65
CA LEU A 75 7.09 18.89 1.18
C LEU A 75 8.09 18.48 0.09
N THR A 76 7.63 18.20 -1.14
CA THR A 76 8.54 17.86 -2.25
C THR A 76 9.56 18.96 -2.55
N ARG A 77 9.18 20.24 -2.42
CA ARG A 77 10.11 21.38 -2.61
C ARG A 77 11.22 21.48 -1.56
N GLN A 78 11.12 20.74 -0.46
CA GLN A 78 12.06 20.78 0.68
C GLN A 78 12.97 19.55 0.75
N VAL A 79 12.79 18.57 -0.14
CA VAL A 79 13.56 17.33 -0.14
C VAL A 79 14.35 17.17 -1.42
N THR A 80 15.34 16.29 -1.41
CA THR A 80 16.08 15.93 -2.63
C THR A 80 15.18 15.15 -3.58
N ARG A 81 15.53 15.19 -4.88
CA ARG A 81 14.82 14.44 -5.92
C ARG A 81 14.77 12.93 -5.63
N ASP A 82 15.83 12.37 -5.03
CA ASP A 82 15.90 10.96 -4.65
C ASP A 82 14.98 10.59 -3.48
N ALA A 83 14.71 11.56 -2.59
CA ALA A 83 13.79 11.38 -1.47
C ALA A 83 12.32 11.63 -1.85
N ALA A 84 12.07 12.41 -2.92
CA ALA A 84 10.74 12.82 -3.35
C ALA A 84 9.73 11.67 -3.53
N PRO A 85 10.08 10.48 -4.08
CA PRO A 85 9.14 9.36 -4.20
C PRO A 85 8.56 8.86 -2.87
N TYR A 86 9.21 9.15 -1.74
CA TYR A 86 8.76 8.74 -0.41
C TYR A 86 8.05 9.84 0.40
N VAL A 87 7.91 11.05 -0.17
CA VAL A 87 7.08 12.13 0.39
C VAL A 87 5.65 11.68 0.74
N PRO A 88 4.97 10.81 -0.04
CA PRO A 88 3.65 10.30 0.31
C PRO A 88 3.56 9.68 1.71
N VAL A 89 4.62 8.97 2.14
CA VAL A 89 4.67 8.34 3.46
C VAL A 89 4.78 9.39 4.56
N ALA A 90 5.61 10.42 4.37
CA ALA A 90 5.76 11.51 5.32
C ALA A 90 4.46 12.30 5.50
N VAL A 91 3.81 12.66 4.38
CA VAL A 91 2.53 13.39 4.39
C VAL A 91 1.44 12.56 5.07
N LEU A 92 1.32 11.27 4.71
CA LEU A 92 0.33 10.40 5.33
C LEU A 92 0.62 10.17 6.82
N GLY A 93 1.89 10.01 7.21
CA GLY A 93 2.30 9.90 8.61
C GLY A 93 1.88 11.10 9.44
N ALA A 94 2.17 12.31 8.95
CA ALA A 94 1.75 13.55 9.61
C ALA A 94 0.21 13.66 9.69
N ALA A 95 -0.50 13.31 8.61
CA ALA A 95 -1.96 13.33 8.57
C ALA A 95 -2.61 12.30 9.53
N LEU A 96 -1.93 11.19 9.80
CA LEU A 96 -2.31 10.18 10.80
C LEU A 96 -1.85 10.55 12.23
N GLY A 97 -1.28 11.73 12.43
CA GLY A 97 -0.87 12.26 13.73
C GLY A 97 0.47 11.73 14.24
N ALA A 98 1.36 11.24 13.36
CA ALA A 98 2.70 10.86 13.76
C ALA A 98 3.39 12.03 14.49
N ARG A 99 3.88 11.75 15.70
CA ARG A 99 4.61 12.69 16.53
C ARG A 99 5.93 13.00 15.85
N GLY A 100 6.22 14.30 15.72
CA GLY A 100 7.53 14.79 15.36
C GLY A 100 8.11 15.60 16.50
N GLY A 101 9.43 15.56 16.67
CA GLY A 101 10.12 16.57 17.46
C GLY A 101 9.85 17.98 16.93
N SER A 102 10.47 18.99 17.54
CA SER A 102 10.36 20.38 17.06
C SER A 102 10.83 20.56 15.61
N ASP A 103 11.64 19.64 15.08
CA ASP A 103 12.06 19.57 13.70
C ASP A 103 11.16 18.64 12.88
N LYS A 104 10.31 19.25 12.03
CA LYS A 104 9.40 18.54 11.12
C LYS A 104 10.16 17.68 10.10
N VAL A 105 11.32 18.11 9.61
CA VAL A 105 12.09 17.38 8.58
C VAL A 105 12.71 16.13 9.18
N ALA A 106 13.28 16.22 10.37
CA ALA A 106 13.80 15.05 11.09
C ALA A 106 12.69 14.03 11.39
N ALA A 107 11.53 14.50 11.85
CA ALA A 107 10.36 13.65 12.08
C ALA A 107 9.89 12.93 10.80
N PHE A 108 9.90 13.61 9.65
CA PHE A 108 9.60 12.99 8.36
C PHE A 108 10.60 11.88 8.01
N ALA A 109 11.90 12.14 8.20
CA ALA A 109 12.94 11.16 7.88
C ALA A 109 12.79 9.87 8.69
N GLU A 110 12.43 9.98 9.98
CA GLU A 110 12.25 8.84 10.86
C GLU A 110 11.05 7.96 10.46
N VAL A 111 9.88 8.57 10.22
CA VAL A 111 8.67 7.86 9.76
C VAL A 111 8.94 7.16 8.42
N VAL A 112 9.59 7.85 7.48
CA VAL A 112 9.92 7.28 6.16
C VAL A 112 10.91 6.12 6.30
N ALA A 113 11.99 6.28 7.07
CA ALA A 113 12.99 5.24 7.26
C ALA A 113 12.39 3.97 7.89
N ALA A 114 11.62 4.13 8.97
CA ALA A 114 10.94 3.03 9.64
C ALA A 114 9.93 2.34 8.72
N THR A 115 9.11 3.11 7.98
CA THR A 115 8.14 2.54 7.04
C THR A 115 8.82 1.74 5.93
N ARG A 116 9.95 2.21 5.38
CA ARG A 116 10.67 1.52 4.29
C ARG A 116 11.22 0.17 4.73
N VAL A 117 11.80 0.06 5.94
CA VAL A 117 12.31 -1.23 6.42
C VAL A 117 11.17 -2.22 6.69
N VAL A 118 10.01 -1.73 7.17
CA VAL A 118 8.80 -2.55 7.35
C VAL A 118 8.22 -2.99 6.00
N ALA A 119 8.14 -2.09 5.02
CA ALA A 119 7.64 -2.37 3.68
C ALA A 119 8.48 -3.43 2.96
N ALA A 120 9.80 -3.34 3.05
CA ALA A 120 10.74 -4.30 2.47
C ALA A 120 10.52 -5.74 2.97
N ALA A 121 10.08 -5.89 4.21
CA ALA A 121 9.73 -7.18 4.80
C ALA A 121 8.23 -7.44 4.86
N TYR A 122 7.35 -6.63 4.25
CA TYR A 122 5.90 -6.73 4.52
C TYR A 122 5.28 -8.01 3.97
N ARG A 123 5.72 -8.45 2.78
CA ARG A 123 5.31 -9.73 2.20
C ARG A 123 5.95 -10.90 2.98
N PRO A 124 5.22 -12.01 3.20
CA PRO A 124 5.81 -13.21 3.79
C PRO A 124 7.04 -13.71 2.99
N GLY A 125 8.01 -14.33 3.68
CA GLY A 125 9.20 -14.91 3.06
C GLY A 125 10.48 -14.05 3.10
N ALA A 126 10.46 -12.91 3.79
CA ALA A 126 11.68 -12.12 4.02
C ALA A 126 12.70 -12.87 4.90
N ALA A 127 13.99 -12.66 4.62
CA ALA A 127 15.10 -13.25 5.38
C ALA A 127 15.06 -12.84 6.88
N PRO A 128 15.60 -13.67 7.79
CA PRO A 128 15.57 -13.39 9.23
C PRO A 128 16.12 -12.01 9.62
N GLU A 129 17.21 -11.57 8.99
CA GLU A 129 17.84 -10.27 9.27
C GLU A 129 16.96 -9.10 8.81
N ALA A 130 16.26 -9.28 7.69
CA ALA A 130 15.27 -8.30 7.22
C ALA A 130 14.04 -8.28 8.14
N MET A 131 13.64 -9.42 8.70
CA MET A 131 12.56 -9.50 9.68
C MET A 131 12.92 -8.75 10.96
N ALA A 132 14.14 -8.94 11.48
CA ALA A 132 14.61 -8.26 12.69
C ALA A 132 14.62 -6.73 12.52
N ARG A 133 15.17 -6.22 11.40
CA ARG A 133 15.12 -4.78 11.08
C ARG A 133 13.69 -4.26 10.91
N ALA A 134 12.80 -5.09 10.37
CA ALA A 134 11.40 -4.71 10.23
C ALA A 134 10.68 -4.70 11.59
N ASP A 135 11.01 -5.59 12.52
CA ASP A 135 10.50 -5.54 13.90
C ASP A 135 10.93 -4.24 14.58
N GLU A 136 12.20 -3.84 14.47
CA GLU A 136 12.67 -2.52 14.94
C GLU A 136 11.88 -1.38 14.30
N GLY A 137 11.65 -1.42 12.98
CA GLY A 137 10.84 -0.43 12.28
C GLY A 137 9.38 -0.38 12.76
N VAL A 138 8.76 -1.53 13.06
CA VAL A 138 7.42 -1.57 13.64
C VAL A 138 7.42 -0.94 15.04
N GLN A 139 8.43 -1.21 15.87
CA GLN A 139 8.58 -0.58 17.20
C GLN A 139 8.73 0.94 17.10
N THR A 140 9.54 1.44 16.17
CA THR A 140 9.65 2.87 15.90
C THR A 140 8.29 3.47 15.52
N LEU A 141 7.57 2.85 14.57
CA LEU A 141 6.25 3.36 14.16
C LEU A 141 5.20 3.29 15.28
N VAL A 142 5.27 2.29 16.16
CA VAL A 142 4.44 2.21 17.38
C VAL A 142 4.70 3.40 18.31
N GLY A 143 5.97 3.82 18.47
CA GLY A 143 6.32 4.97 19.31
C GLY A 143 5.99 6.33 18.70
N LEU A 144 6.02 6.43 17.37
CA LEU A 144 5.76 7.68 16.63
C LEU A 144 4.27 7.95 16.44
N LEU A 145 3.45 6.92 16.19
CA LEU A 145 2.02 7.11 15.92
C LEU A 145 1.22 7.36 17.21
N PRO A 146 0.05 8.01 17.13
CA PRO A 146 -0.81 8.18 18.29
C PRO A 146 -1.19 6.84 18.91
N ASP A 147 -1.15 6.80 20.24
CA ASP A 147 -1.60 5.66 21.02
C ASP A 147 -3.06 5.28 20.67
N GLY A 148 -3.40 4.03 20.90
CA GLY A 148 -4.74 3.52 20.66
C GLY A 148 -4.81 2.00 20.73
N GLU A 149 -5.99 1.47 20.46
CA GLU A 149 -6.20 0.03 20.42
C GLU A 149 -5.26 -0.65 19.39
N PRO A 150 -4.75 -1.86 19.68
CA PRO A 150 -3.77 -2.52 18.81
C PRO A 150 -4.20 -2.65 17.34
N GLU A 151 -5.50 -2.87 17.06
CA GLU A 151 -6.00 -2.93 15.68
C GLU A 151 -5.96 -1.57 14.98
N ALA A 152 -6.26 -0.47 15.69
CA ALA A 152 -6.20 0.87 15.11
C ALA A 152 -4.74 1.25 14.79
N LEU A 153 -3.82 0.98 15.72
CA LEU A 153 -2.39 1.23 15.53
C LEU A 153 -1.82 0.40 14.36
N ALA A 154 -2.13 -0.89 14.30
CA ALA A 154 -1.73 -1.75 13.19
C ALA A 154 -2.30 -1.27 11.84
N ASN A 155 -3.52 -0.74 11.81
CA ASN A 155 -4.10 -0.17 10.59
C ASN A 155 -3.37 1.08 10.11
N ARG A 156 -3.00 2.00 11.01
CA ARG A 156 -2.20 3.19 10.66
C ARG A 156 -0.84 2.79 10.08
N ILE A 157 -0.13 1.87 10.71
CA ILE A 157 1.11 1.30 10.17
C ILE A 157 0.86 0.65 8.80
N GLY A 158 -0.22 -0.12 8.68
CA GLY A 158 -0.62 -0.76 7.43
C GLY A 158 -0.94 0.23 6.29
N LEU A 159 -1.46 1.42 6.60
CA LEU A 159 -1.69 2.49 5.62
C LEU A 159 -0.36 3.08 5.14
N LEU A 160 0.60 3.36 6.04
CA LEU A 160 1.94 3.84 5.69
C LEU A 160 2.69 2.84 4.81
N VAL A 161 2.72 1.57 5.23
CA VAL A 161 3.44 0.51 4.52
C VAL A 161 2.86 0.25 3.14
N GLN A 162 1.53 0.23 3.00
CA GLN A 162 0.88 0.03 1.70
C GLN A 162 0.97 1.26 0.78
N THR A 163 1.23 2.44 1.34
CA THR A 163 1.53 3.65 0.57
C THR A 163 2.96 3.58 0.02
N CYS A 164 3.94 3.27 0.89
CA CYS A 164 5.38 3.34 0.62
C CYS A 164 5.83 2.94 -0.79
N ASP A 165 5.98 1.64 -1.05
CA ASP A 165 6.58 1.17 -2.31
C ASP A 165 5.65 1.41 -3.51
N ALA A 166 4.32 1.34 -3.29
CA ALA A 166 3.34 1.49 -4.35
C ALA A 166 3.32 2.91 -4.91
N THR A 167 3.28 3.95 -4.06
CA THR A 167 3.29 5.33 -4.53
C THR A 167 4.69 5.76 -5.00
N ALA A 168 5.77 5.27 -4.38
CA ALA A 168 7.12 5.56 -4.83
C ALA A 168 7.37 5.01 -6.26
N ALA A 169 6.91 3.79 -6.54
CA ALA A 169 6.98 3.20 -7.87
C ALA A 169 6.06 3.94 -8.86
N LEU A 170 4.85 4.34 -8.46
CA LEU A 170 3.95 5.14 -9.32
C LEU A 170 4.60 6.46 -9.75
N ILE A 171 5.19 7.21 -8.80
CA ILE A 171 5.89 8.48 -9.07
C ILE A 171 7.08 8.24 -10.00
N THR A 172 7.93 7.26 -9.67
CA THR A 172 9.12 6.95 -10.47
C THR A 172 8.77 6.54 -11.89
N ASN A 173 7.77 5.68 -12.06
CA ASN A 173 7.31 5.23 -13.37
C ASN A 173 6.71 6.39 -14.19
N ALA A 174 5.95 7.28 -13.55
CA ALA A 174 5.39 8.46 -14.22
C ALA A 174 6.48 9.41 -14.73
N LEU A 175 7.53 9.64 -13.94
CA LEU A 175 8.69 10.45 -14.36
C LEU A 175 9.46 9.79 -15.51
N ALA A 176 9.59 8.46 -15.49
CA ALA A 176 10.30 7.71 -16.52
C ALA A 176 9.53 7.62 -17.84
N ALA A 177 8.19 7.57 -17.79
CA ALA A 177 7.33 7.51 -18.97
C ALA A 177 7.10 8.87 -19.64
N ARG A 178 7.43 9.98 -18.95
CA ARG A 178 7.25 11.33 -19.49
C ARG A 178 8.06 11.51 -20.78
N SER A 179 7.39 11.97 -21.84
CA SER A 179 8.04 12.43 -23.06
C SER A 179 8.51 13.87 -22.90
N SER A 180 9.67 14.23 -23.46
CA SER A 180 10.18 15.62 -23.45
C SER A 180 9.26 16.60 -24.20
N GLN A 181 8.35 16.09 -25.04
CA GLN A 181 7.39 16.88 -25.83
C GLN A 181 5.99 16.98 -25.20
N SER A 182 5.73 16.31 -24.06
CA SER A 182 4.38 16.24 -23.49
C SER A 182 4.19 17.25 -22.35
N GLY A 183 3.27 18.21 -22.52
CA GLY A 183 2.73 19.06 -21.45
C GLY A 183 1.69 18.34 -20.57
N GLN A 184 1.83 17.03 -20.37
CA GLN A 184 0.90 16.22 -19.57
C GLN A 184 0.93 16.69 -18.12
N SER A 185 -0.27 16.81 -17.55
CA SER A 185 -0.47 17.03 -16.12
C SER A 185 -0.06 15.80 -15.30
N ALA A 186 0.18 16.00 -14.01
CA ALA A 186 0.44 14.91 -13.08
C ALA A 186 -0.70 13.87 -13.08
N ASP A 187 -1.96 14.31 -13.19
CA ASP A 187 -3.14 13.45 -13.22
C ASP A 187 -3.17 12.56 -14.47
N GLU A 188 -2.83 13.11 -15.63
CA GLU A 188 -2.77 12.35 -16.89
C GLU A 188 -1.67 11.28 -16.85
N LEU A 189 -0.47 11.64 -16.35
CA LEU A 189 0.63 10.69 -16.22
C LEU A 189 0.30 9.57 -15.22
N VAL A 190 -0.29 9.91 -14.06
CA VAL A 190 -0.71 8.91 -13.07
C VAL A 190 -1.77 7.98 -13.64
N ALA A 191 -2.79 8.52 -14.33
CA ALA A 191 -3.83 7.71 -14.97
C ALA A 191 -3.24 6.78 -16.05
N GLU A 192 -2.29 7.28 -16.84
CA GLU A 192 -1.61 6.49 -17.86
C GLU A 192 -0.77 5.35 -17.25
N ILE A 193 0.03 5.61 -16.23
CA ILE A 193 0.82 4.58 -15.55
C ILE A 193 -0.07 3.55 -14.87
N LEU A 194 -1.15 3.95 -14.21
CA LEU A 194 -2.09 3.01 -13.61
C LEU A 194 -2.73 2.07 -14.64
N ARG A 195 -2.89 2.53 -15.88
CA ARG A 195 -3.41 1.72 -17.00
C ARG A 195 -2.33 0.83 -17.62
N LEU A 196 -1.11 1.34 -17.81
CA LEU A 196 -0.06 0.66 -18.59
C LEU A 196 0.88 -0.20 -17.74
N ASP A 197 1.32 0.34 -16.60
CA ASP A 197 2.30 -0.29 -15.73
C ASP A 197 2.03 0.05 -14.25
N PRO A 198 0.89 -0.42 -13.69
CA PRO A 198 0.56 -0.12 -12.31
C PRO A 198 1.57 -0.79 -11.36
N PRO A 199 1.94 -0.13 -10.26
CA PRO A 199 2.96 -0.63 -9.34
C PRO A 199 2.57 -1.96 -8.67
N VAL A 200 1.26 -2.20 -8.48
CA VAL A 200 0.74 -3.47 -7.98
C VAL A 200 0.18 -4.29 -9.13
N ARG A 201 1.03 -5.15 -9.71
CA ARG A 201 0.69 -5.92 -10.93
C ARG A 201 -0.11 -7.19 -10.67
N GLY A 202 -0.05 -7.72 -9.45
CA GLY A 202 -0.68 -8.99 -9.12
C GLY A 202 -0.99 -9.17 -7.65
N THR A 203 -1.82 -10.18 -7.37
CA THR A 203 -2.20 -10.56 -6.01
C THR A 203 -2.34 -12.08 -5.92
N GLN A 204 -2.22 -12.62 -4.72
CA GLN A 204 -2.36 -14.05 -4.45
C GLN A 204 -3.72 -14.33 -3.80
N ARG A 205 -4.38 -15.40 -4.23
CA ARG A 205 -5.54 -15.98 -3.55
C ARG A 205 -5.29 -17.44 -3.21
N VAL A 206 -6.08 -17.95 -2.27
CA VAL A 206 -6.14 -19.36 -1.91
C VAL A 206 -7.58 -19.82 -2.01
N ALA A 207 -7.82 -20.95 -2.65
CA ALA A 207 -9.14 -21.55 -2.73
C ALA A 207 -9.57 -22.08 -1.34
N ALA A 208 -10.73 -21.66 -0.88
CA ALA A 208 -11.42 -22.24 0.27
C ALA A 208 -12.30 -23.43 -0.18
N ALA A 209 -12.84 -24.17 0.78
CA ALA A 209 -13.77 -25.26 0.52
C ALA A 209 -14.92 -24.84 -0.44
N GLY A 210 -15.17 -25.65 -1.47
CA GLY A 210 -16.24 -25.42 -2.44
C GLY A 210 -15.93 -24.34 -3.49
N ALA A 211 -14.69 -23.85 -3.59
CA ALA A 211 -14.29 -22.93 -4.66
C ALA A 211 -14.39 -23.59 -6.04
N THR A 212 -14.77 -22.80 -7.04
CA THR A 212 -14.88 -23.26 -8.44
C THR A 212 -14.27 -22.25 -9.39
N LEU A 213 -13.56 -22.73 -10.41
CA LEU A 213 -13.03 -21.90 -11.49
C LEU A 213 -13.56 -22.41 -12.82
N HIS A 214 -14.23 -21.55 -13.60
CA HIS A 214 -14.92 -21.93 -14.85
C HIS A 214 -15.85 -23.15 -14.68
N GLY A 215 -16.60 -23.18 -13.56
CA GLY A 215 -17.52 -24.28 -13.24
C GLY A 215 -16.86 -25.57 -12.76
N ARG A 216 -15.52 -25.63 -12.64
CA ARG A 216 -14.80 -26.81 -12.16
C ARG A 216 -14.36 -26.63 -10.71
N PRO A 217 -14.51 -27.65 -9.84
CA PRO A 217 -14.01 -27.59 -8.47
C PRO A 217 -12.50 -27.31 -8.41
N VAL A 218 -12.09 -26.45 -7.48
CA VAL A 218 -10.69 -26.19 -7.15
C VAL A 218 -10.43 -26.77 -5.76
N ALA A 219 -9.34 -27.52 -5.59
CA ALA A 219 -9.01 -28.10 -4.30
C ALA A 219 -8.76 -27.00 -3.26
N GLU A 220 -9.26 -27.19 -2.04
CA GLU A 220 -8.98 -26.28 -0.92
C GLU A 220 -7.46 -26.17 -0.69
N GLY A 221 -6.99 -24.96 -0.39
CA GLY A 221 -5.57 -24.66 -0.24
C GLY A 221 -4.84 -24.38 -1.56
N THR A 222 -5.50 -24.55 -2.71
CA THR A 222 -4.87 -24.23 -4.01
C THR A 222 -4.54 -22.75 -4.10
N GLU A 223 -3.27 -22.45 -4.36
CA GLU A 223 -2.79 -21.11 -4.67
C GLU A 223 -3.23 -20.65 -6.06
N VAL A 224 -3.84 -19.48 -6.14
CA VAL A 224 -4.34 -18.87 -7.38
C VAL A 224 -3.71 -17.48 -7.54
N PRO A 225 -2.60 -17.35 -8.27
CA PRO A 225 -2.02 -16.06 -8.61
C PRO A 225 -2.92 -15.32 -9.62
N LEU A 226 -3.13 -14.04 -9.39
CA LEU A 226 -3.99 -13.18 -10.22
C LEU A 226 -3.20 -11.98 -10.74
N GLY A 227 -3.26 -11.74 -12.05
CA GLY A 227 -2.68 -10.56 -12.69
C GLY A 227 -3.67 -9.39 -12.68
N LEU A 228 -3.48 -8.44 -11.76
CA LEU A 228 -4.33 -7.25 -11.64
C LEU A 228 -4.14 -6.30 -12.83
N ALA A 229 -2.90 -6.13 -13.31
CA ALA A 229 -2.61 -5.29 -14.46
C ALA A 229 -3.31 -5.81 -15.73
N ALA A 230 -3.23 -7.13 -15.97
CA ALA A 230 -3.91 -7.76 -17.11
C ALA A 230 -5.45 -7.70 -17.03
N ALA A 231 -6.01 -7.42 -15.85
CA ALA A 231 -7.44 -7.32 -15.59
C ALA A 231 -7.96 -5.88 -15.50
N ASP A 232 -7.10 -4.89 -15.82
CA ASP A 232 -7.39 -3.45 -15.68
C ASP A 232 -7.94 -3.13 -14.28
N ALA A 233 -7.27 -3.63 -13.24
CA ALA A 233 -7.68 -3.49 -11.85
C ALA A 233 -6.51 -3.06 -10.95
N PRO A 234 -5.88 -1.89 -11.22
CA PRO A 234 -4.65 -1.46 -10.53
C PRO A 234 -4.83 -1.26 -9.02
N PHE A 235 -6.05 -1.00 -8.59
CA PHE A 235 -6.44 -0.88 -7.18
C PHE A 235 -7.23 -2.10 -6.67
N GLY A 236 -7.19 -3.24 -7.37
CA GLY A 236 -8.03 -4.39 -7.08
C GLY A 236 -9.49 -4.21 -7.51
N HIS A 237 -10.32 -5.21 -7.23
CA HIS A 237 -11.72 -5.28 -7.64
C HIS A 237 -12.54 -6.11 -6.64
N GLY A 238 -13.86 -6.11 -6.79
CA GLY A 238 -14.78 -7.01 -6.09
C GLY A 238 -14.85 -6.75 -4.58
N ILE A 239 -14.56 -7.77 -3.78
CA ILE A 239 -14.74 -7.73 -2.32
C ILE A 239 -13.72 -6.81 -1.63
N ARG A 240 -12.56 -6.57 -2.27
CA ARG A 240 -11.40 -5.94 -1.63
C ARG A 240 -10.70 -4.91 -2.52
N PRO A 241 -11.41 -3.92 -3.08
CA PRO A 241 -10.75 -2.80 -3.74
C PRO A 241 -9.93 -2.00 -2.71
N CYS A 242 -8.87 -1.34 -3.17
CA CYS A 242 -8.06 -0.47 -2.34
C CYS A 242 -8.95 0.64 -1.76
N PRO A 243 -9.06 0.78 -0.43
CA PRO A 243 -9.88 1.84 0.16
C PRO A 243 -9.27 3.23 0.01
N GLY A 244 -7.96 3.33 -0.26
CA GLY A 244 -7.21 4.58 -0.35
C GLY A 244 -6.78 4.95 -1.77
N SER A 245 -7.48 4.49 -2.82
CA SER A 245 -7.10 4.78 -4.20
C SER A 245 -7.05 6.29 -4.50
N LEU A 246 -8.05 7.04 -4.03
CA LEU A 246 -8.10 8.49 -4.18
C LEU A 246 -6.94 9.19 -3.45
N HIS A 247 -6.62 8.75 -2.23
CA HIS A 247 -5.49 9.27 -1.44
C HIS A 247 -4.15 8.98 -2.10
N ALA A 248 -3.96 7.75 -2.61
CA ALA A 248 -2.73 7.35 -3.29
C ALA A 248 -2.48 8.18 -4.56
N VAL A 249 -3.51 8.41 -5.37
CA VAL A 249 -3.44 9.27 -6.56
C VAL A 249 -3.11 10.70 -6.16
N ALA A 250 -3.82 11.26 -5.18
CA ALA A 250 -3.60 12.65 -4.76
C ALA A 250 -2.18 12.89 -4.19
N LEU A 251 -1.68 11.96 -3.38
CA LEU A 251 -0.31 12.00 -2.86
C LEU A 251 0.73 11.93 -3.98
N ALA A 252 0.56 11.02 -4.95
CA ALA A 252 1.47 10.90 -6.09
C ALA A 252 1.44 12.15 -6.97
N CYS A 253 0.25 12.68 -7.29
CA CYS A 253 0.11 13.90 -8.06
C CYS A 253 0.75 15.10 -7.36
N GLY A 254 0.67 15.20 -6.04
CA GLY A 254 1.27 16.31 -5.28
C GLY A 254 2.79 16.38 -5.44
N VAL A 255 3.44 15.21 -5.46
CA VAL A 255 4.89 15.12 -5.73
C VAL A 255 5.20 15.46 -7.19
N LEU A 256 4.45 14.87 -8.13
CA LEU A 256 4.66 15.06 -9.56
C LEU A 256 4.44 16.52 -9.98
N ASP A 257 3.47 17.23 -9.40
CA ASP A 257 3.23 18.65 -9.67
C ASP A 257 4.53 19.48 -9.53
N VAL A 258 5.40 19.15 -8.57
CA VAL A 258 6.69 19.84 -8.37
C VAL A 258 7.76 19.32 -9.34
N LEU A 259 7.92 17.99 -9.42
CA LEU A 259 9.01 17.39 -10.20
C LEU A 259 8.86 17.63 -11.71
N LEU A 260 7.63 17.85 -12.18
CA LEU A 260 7.33 18.20 -13.56
C LEU A 260 7.68 19.67 -13.87
N GLU A 261 7.49 20.60 -12.92
CA GLU A 261 7.91 22.01 -13.04
C GLU A 261 9.45 22.15 -13.10
N GLU A 262 10.17 21.33 -12.34
CA GLU A 262 11.62 21.46 -12.16
C GLU A 262 12.47 20.82 -13.27
N THR A 263 11.87 20.07 -14.20
CA THR A 263 12.62 19.54 -15.34
C THR A 263 12.29 20.34 -16.61
N PRO A 264 13.17 21.22 -17.10
CA PRO A 264 12.94 21.86 -18.40
C PRO A 264 12.94 20.79 -19.51
N SER A 265 12.05 20.99 -20.50
CA SER A 265 11.98 20.21 -21.76
C SER A 265 13.33 20.13 -22.48
#